data_AF-A0A9P1MIF9-F1
#
_entry.id   AF-A0A9P1MIF9-F1
#
_cell.length_a   1.000
_cell.length_b   1.000
_cell.length_c   1.000
_cell.angle_alpha   90.00
_cell.angle_beta   90.00
_cell.angle_gamma   90.00
#
_symmetry.space_group_name_H-M   'P 1'
#
loop_
_entity.id
_entity.type
_entity.pdbx_description
1 polymer ?
#
loop_
_entity_poly.entity_id
_entity_poly.type
_entity_poly.pdbx_seq_one_letter_code
_entity_poly.pdbx_strand_id
1 'polypeptide(L)'
;MYSRLFIFLYIVKLTHELQCYSCVVPEDVTDFSRFCSKEVYCTGKYCYKGINELDSGFYLGCVDSPPIDKKTSVCKKAENSRIRINCYCKNNHFCNSSNIRPLLNISFNLFIVIILFILL
;
A
#
# COMPACT_ATOMS: atom_id res chain seq x y z
N MET A 1 5.50 29.35 31.88
CA MET A 1 4.57 28.19 31.80
C MET A 1 4.30 27.67 30.37
N TYR A 2 5.09 28.03 29.34
CA TYR A 2 4.83 27.61 27.94
C TYR A 2 5.82 26.59 27.36
N SER A 3 6.84 26.19 28.11
CA SER A 3 7.96 25.39 27.57
C SER A 3 7.63 23.90 27.36
N ARG A 4 6.66 23.34 28.09
CA ARG A 4 6.29 21.90 27.97
C ARG A 4 5.34 21.58 26.82
N LEU A 5 4.59 22.57 26.31
CA LEU A 5 3.60 22.36 25.25
C LEU A 5 4.25 22.18 23.87
N PHE A 6 5.38 22.85 23.63
CA PHE A 6 6.11 22.75 22.36
C PHE A 6 6.86 21.42 22.18
N ILE A 7 7.32 20.81 23.26
CA ILE A 7 8.03 19.52 23.22
C ILE A 7 7.06 18.39 22.84
N PHE A 8 5.80 18.44 23.31
CA PHE A 8 4.77 17.46 22.93
C PHE A 8 4.34 17.56 21.46
N LEU A 9 4.36 18.76 20.87
CA LEU A 9 4.02 18.95 19.46
C LEU A 9 5.14 18.53 18.50
N TYR A 10 6.40 18.49 18.95
CA TYR A 10 7.53 18.05 18.15
C TYR A 10 7.67 16.52 18.05
N ILE A 11 7.12 15.77 19.00
CA ILE A 11 7.26 14.29 19.07
C ILE A 11 6.31 13.57 18.09
N VAL A 12 5.20 14.18 17.66
CA VAL A 12 4.12 13.48 16.93
C VAL A 12 4.24 13.55 15.40
N LYS A 13 5.29 14.17 14.84
CA LYS A 13 5.54 14.16 13.40
C LYS A 13 6.72 13.27 13.02
N LEU A 14 6.84 12.10 13.66
CA LEU A 14 7.65 11.02 13.13
C LEU A 14 6.94 10.48 11.87
N THR A 15 7.21 11.09 10.72
CA THR A 15 6.85 10.50 9.42
C THR A 15 7.65 9.22 9.27
N HIS A 16 7.13 8.12 9.83
CA HIS A 16 7.74 6.82 9.71
C HIS A 16 7.77 6.44 8.24
N GLU A 17 8.97 6.41 7.67
CA GLU A 17 9.20 5.85 6.35
C GLU A 17 8.93 4.34 6.39
N LEU A 18 8.35 3.84 5.30
CA LEU A 18 8.08 2.43 5.10
C LEU A 18 9.23 1.80 4.32
N GLN A 19 9.80 0.73 4.86
CA GLN A 19 10.55 -0.25 4.09
C GLN A 19 9.63 -0.97 3.10
N CYS A 20 10.03 -1.02 1.84
CA CYS A 20 9.30 -1.63 0.72
C CYS A 20 10.24 -2.54 -0.07
N TYR A 21 9.71 -3.61 -0.67
CA TYR A 21 10.51 -4.39 -1.63
C TYR A 21 10.91 -3.49 -2.81
N SER A 22 12.16 -3.62 -3.25
CA SER A 22 12.72 -2.90 -4.40
C SER A 22 13.33 -3.91 -5.37
N CYS A 23 12.57 -4.27 -6.40
CA CYS A 23 12.91 -5.38 -7.30
C CYS A 23 12.01 -5.39 -8.54
N VAL A 24 12.44 -6.12 -9.57
CA VAL A 24 11.61 -6.49 -10.72
C VAL A 24 11.26 -7.96 -10.61
N VAL A 25 9.99 -8.29 -10.82
CA VAL A 25 9.47 -9.67 -10.83
C VAL A 25 8.77 -9.95 -12.16
N PRO A 26 8.93 -11.16 -12.72
CA PRO A 26 8.15 -11.58 -13.89
C PRO A 26 6.64 -11.58 -13.62
N GLU A 27 5.84 -11.47 -14.67
CA GLU A 27 4.37 -11.37 -14.59
C GLU A 27 3.71 -12.64 -14.00
N ASP A 28 4.31 -13.80 -14.22
CA ASP A 28 3.76 -15.12 -13.87
C ASP A 28 4.07 -15.57 -12.43
N VAL A 29 4.69 -14.71 -11.62
CA VAL A 29 5.21 -15.10 -10.31
C VAL A 29 4.18 -14.87 -9.20
N THR A 30 3.81 -15.97 -8.53
CA THR A 30 3.00 -15.96 -7.30
C THR A 30 3.85 -15.88 -6.03
N ASP A 31 5.08 -16.38 -6.07
CA ASP A 31 6.04 -16.37 -4.95
C ASP A 31 7.12 -15.29 -5.16
N PHE A 32 6.80 -14.07 -4.72
CA PHE A 32 7.68 -12.89 -4.82
C PHE A 32 8.97 -13.02 -4.01
N SER A 33 9.01 -13.90 -3.00
CA SER A 33 10.13 -14.01 -2.06
C SER A 33 11.42 -14.52 -2.73
N ARG A 34 11.30 -15.17 -3.88
CA ARG A 34 12.45 -15.68 -4.67
C ARG A 34 13.18 -14.61 -5.46
N PHE A 35 12.53 -13.48 -5.72
CA PHE A 35 13.06 -12.40 -6.55
C PHE A 35 13.34 -11.13 -5.74
N CYS A 36 12.60 -10.95 -4.65
CA CYS A 36 12.65 -9.76 -3.82
C CYS A 36 13.08 -10.15 -2.40
N SER A 37 14.30 -9.75 -2.02
CA SER A 37 14.79 -9.91 -0.65
C SER A 37 14.33 -8.76 0.24
N LYS A 38 14.08 -9.04 1.53
CA LYS A 38 13.85 -8.01 2.54
C LYS A 38 15.14 -7.27 2.93
N GLU A 39 16.30 -7.81 2.58
CA GLU A 39 17.61 -7.20 2.86
C GLU A 39 17.93 -6.06 1.88
N VAL A 40 17.37 -6.14 0.67
CA VAL A 40 17.50 -5.12 -0.38
C VAL A 40 16.16 -4.43 -0.53
N TYR A 41 15.95 -3.41 0.29
CA TYR A 41 14.72 -2.65 0.36
C TYR A 41 14.97 -1.17 0.07
N CYS A 42 13.91 -0.44 -0.25
CA CYS A 42 13.96 1.02 -0.28
C CYS A 42 12.97 1.60 0.74
N THR A 43 13.21 2.85 1.16
CA THR A 43 12.34 3.55 2.10
C THR A 43 11.56 4.67 1.42
N GLY A 44 10.32 4.86 1.84
CA GLY A 44 9.50 5.98 1.36
C GLY A 44 8.16 6.06 2.08
N LYS A 45 7.33 7.04 1.74
CA LYS A 45 6.02 7.20 2.41
C LYS A 45 4.96 6.17 1.99
N TYR A 46 5.15 5.53 0.85
CA TYR A 46 4.28 4.49 0.29
C TYR A 46 5.12 3.42 -0.41
N CYS A 47 4.62 2.19 -0.42
CA CYS A 47 5.15 1.16 -1.30
C CYS A 47 4.34 1.11 -2.60
N TYR A 48 5.03 0.88 -3.71
CA TYR A 48 4.53 0.81 -5.07
C TYR A 48 4.66 -0.62 -5.61
N LYS A 49 3.67 -1.02 -6.41
CA LYS A 49 3.69 -2.18 -7.31
C LYS A 49 2.99 -1.81 -8.60
N GLY A 50 3.66 -1.93 -9.73
CA GLY A 50 3.06 -1.68 -11.04
C GLY A 50 3.84 -2.35 -12.15
N ILE A 51 3.40 -2.21 -13.39
CA ILE A 51 4.04 -2.86 -14.54
C ILE A 51 5.35 -2.15 -14.84
N ASN A 52 6.42 -2.91 -15.05
CA ASN A 52 7.69 -2.37 -15.50
C ASN A 52 7.55 -1.89 -16.96
N GLU A 53 7.98 -0.66 -17.26
CA GLU A 53 7.83 -0.09 -18.60
C GLU A 53 8.84 -0.66 -19.61
N LEU A 54 9.95 -1.22 -19.10
CA LEU A 54 11.05 -1.74 -19.92
C LEU A 54 10.97 -3.25 -20.18
N ASP A 55 10.32 -4.01 -19.29
CA ASP A 55 10.24 -5.49 -19.36
C ASP A 55 8.82 -6.01 -19.08
N SER A 56 8.51 -7.22 -19.56
CA SER A 56 7.32 -7.97 -19.17
C SER A 56 7.41 -8.41 -17.70
N GLY A 57 6.89 -7.60 -16.78
CA GLY A 57 6.88 -7.91 -15.35
C GLY A 57 6.34 -6.77 -14.49
N PHE A 58 6.42 -6.95 -13.17
CA PHE A 58 6.09 -5.94 -12.18
C PHE A 58 7.35 -5.33 -11.57
N TYR A 59 7.35 -4.01 -11.42
CA TYR A 59 8.29 -3.30 -10.58
C TYR A 59 7.66 -3.04 -9.21
N LEU A 60 8.41 -3.39 -8.16
CA LEU A 60 8.10 -3.08 -6.77
C LEU A 60 9.09 -2.04 -6.27
N GLY A 61 8.60 -1.02 -5.58
CA GLY A 61 9.46 0.03 -5.04
C GLY A 61 8.77 0.89 -3.98
N CYS A 62 9.33 2.07 -3.76
CA CYS A 62 8.85 3.09 -2.83
C CYS A 62 8.55 4.38 -3.58
N VAL A 63 7.61 5.16 -3.07
CA VAL A 63 7.26 6.47 -3.61
C VAL A 63 6.82 7.41 -2.49
N ASP A 64 7.30 8.65 -2.54
CA ASP A 64 6.97 9.64 -1.51
C ASP A 64 5.68 10.40 -1.78
N SER A 65 5.37 10.60 -3.06
CA SER A 65 4.21 11.35 -3.52
C SER A 65 3.45 10.55 -4.58
N PRO A 66 2.67 9.53 -4.19
CA PRO A 66 1.89 8.76 -5.14
C PRO A 66 0.74 9.61 -5.73
N PRO A 67 0.24 9.30 -6.94
CA PRO A 67 -0.90 9.96 -7.57
C PRO A 67 -2.25 9.52 -6.95
N ILE A 68 -2.30 9.38 -5.63
CA ILE A 68 -3.50 9.00 -4.89
C ILE A 68 -3.81 10.05 -3.82
N ASP A 69 -5.08 10.44 -3.75
CA ASP A 69 -5.57 11.47 -2.83
C ASP A 69 -5.75 10.93 -1.40
N LYS A 70 -5.60 9.61 -1.18
CA LYS A 70 -6.00 8.92 0.06
C LYS A 70 -4.84 8.24 0.79
N LYS A 71 -4.96 8.18 2.12
CA LYS A 71 -4.03 7.49 3.06
C LYS A 71 -4.14 5.95 3.05
N THR A 72 -4.91 5.36 2.14
CA THR A 72 -5.25 3.94 2.13
C THR A 72 -4.62 3.22 0.94
N SER A 73 -4.39 1.91 1.07
CA SER A 73 -3.91 1.09 -0.04
C SER A 73 -4.91 1.10 -1.20
N VAL A 74 -4.46 1.46 -2.40
CA VAL A 74 -5.30 1.69 -3.58
C VAL A 74 -4.56 1.24 -4.84
N CYS A 75 -5.29 0.59 -5.74
CA CYS A 75 -4.86 0.34 -7.10
C CYS A 75 -5.62 1.26 -8.07
N LYS A 76 -4.89 2.04 -8.89
CA LYS A 76 -5.46 2.88 -9.94
C LYS A 76 -4.98 2.40 -11.31
N LYS A 77 -5.85 2.49 -12.32
CA LYS A 77 -5.44 2.32 -13.72
C LYS A 77 -4.53 3.50 -14.10
N ALA A 78 -3.44 3.23 -14.81
CA ALA A 78 -2.60 4.26 -15.38
C ALA A 78 -3.40 5.03 -16.45
N GLU A 79 -3.37 6.37 -16.39
CA GLU A 79 -4.20 7.26 -17.24
C GLU A 79 -4.06 7.01 -18.74
N ASN A 80 -2.90 6.51 -19.21
CA ASN A 80 -2.57 6.44 -20.63
C ASN A 80 -2.44 5.02 -21.22
N SER A 81 -2.88 3.97 -20.53
CA SER A 81 -2.78 2.61 -21.10
C SER A 81 -3.95 1.71 -20.73
N ARG A 82 -4.48 0.99 -21.72
CA ARG A 82 -5.79 0.33 -21.64
C ARG A 82 -5.89 -0.78 -20.57
N ILE A 83 -4.80 -1.27 -19.98
CA ILE A 83 -4.82 -2.40 -19.03
C ILE A 83 -3.70 -2.33 -17.96
N ARG A 84 -3.11 -1.16 -17.64
CA ARG A 84 -2.05 -1.12 -16.62
C ARG A 84 -2.59 -0.62 -15.28
N ILE A 85 -2.47 -1.45 -14.23
CA ILE A 85 -2.91 -1.12 -12.87
C ILE A 85 -1.67 -0.91 -12.00
N ASN A 86 -1.58 0.26 -11.39
CA ASN A 86 -0.55 0.61 -10.41
C ASN A 86 -1.17 0.61 -9.01
N CYS A 87 -0.57 -0.16 -8.10
CA CYS A 87 -1.00 -0.30 -6.73
C CYS A 87 -0.03 0.41 -5.79
N TYR A 88 -0.60 1.09 -4.82
CA TYR A 88 0.10 1.80 -3.77
C TYR A 88 -0.43 1.33 -2.43
N CYS A 89 0.44 1.12 -1.45
CA CYS A 89 0.04 0.75 -0.11
C CYS A 89 0.82 1.53 0.94
N LYS A 90 0.22 1.66 2.12
CA LYS A 90 0.75 2.42 3.25
C LYS A 90 0.45 1.69 4.56
N ASN A 91 1.17 2.06 5.62
CA ASN A 91 0.99 1.67 7.02
C ASN A 91 1.56 0.30 7.42
N ASN A 92 2.09 -0.48 6.47
CA ASN A 92 2.76 -1.74 6.78
C ASN A 92 4.03 -1.90 5.93
N HIS A 93 5.13 -2.29 6.56
CA HIS A 93 6.38 -2.58 5.86
C HIS A 93 6.16 -3.72 4.87
N PHE A 94 6.81 -3.62 3.71
CA PHE A 94 6.79 -4.66 2.67
C PHE A 94 5.38 -4.98 2.13
N CYS A 95 4.42 -4.06 2.26
CA CYS A 95 3.04 -4.27 1.84
C CYS A 95 2.86 -4.47 0.32
N ASN A 96 3.89 -4.16 -0.48
CA ASN A 96 3.90 -4.32 -1.93
C ASN A 96 4.18 -5.75 -2.41
N SER A 97 4.43 -6.73 -1.52
CA SER A 97 4.44 -8.15 -1.92
C SER A 97 3.04 -8.76 -2.07
N SER A 98 2.05 -8.19 -1.39
CA SER A 98 0.69 -8.72 -1.40
C SER A 98 0.01 -8.39 -2.72
N ASN A 99 -0.88 -9.28 -3.19
CA ASN A 99 -1.89 -8.86 -4.13
C ASN A 99 -2.81 -7.88 -3.40
N ILE A 100 -2.56 -6.59 -3.61
CA ILE A 100 -3.37 -5.48 -3.08
C ILE A 100 -4.73 -5.60 -3.76
N ARG A 101 -5.61 -6.43 -3.19
CA ARG A 101 -6.99 -6.52 -3.61
C ARG A 101 -7.62 -5.16 -3.26
N PRO A 102 -8.32 -4.50 -4.19
CA PRO A 102 -9.08 -3.30 -3.84
C PRO A 102 -9.96 -3.67 -2.65
N LEU A 103 -9.86 -2.88 -1.57
CA LEU A 103 -10.62 -3.11 -0.35
C LEU A 103 -12.11 -2.98 -0.72
N LEU A 104 -12.72 -4.12 -1.05
CA LEU A 104 -14.16 -4.26 -1.12
C LEU A 104 -14.62 -4.10 0.33
N ASN A 105 -15.02 -2.87 0.67
CA ASN A 105 -15.81 -2.57 1.86
C ASN A 105 -17.14 -3.32 1.71
N ILE A 106 -17.12 -4.64 1.88
CA ILE A 106 -18.33 -5.44 2.08
C ILE A 106 -18.79 -5.05 3.48
N SER A 107 -19.76 -4.14 3.47
CA SER A 107 -20.54 -3.68 4.60
C SER A 107 -20.81 -4.83 5.59
N PHE A 108 -20.15 -4.81 6.74
CA PHE A 108 -20.48 -5.63 7.91
C PHE A 108 -21.86 -5.29 8.50
N ASN A 109 -22.64 -4.37 7.90
CA ASN A 109 -23.96 -3.99 8.40
C ASN A 109 -25.06 -5.02 8.10
N LEU A 110 -24.83 -6.02 7.24
CA LEU A 110 -25.84 -7.06 6.97
C LEU A 110 -26.02 -8.03 8.14
N PHE A 111 -24.96 -8.28 8.93
CA PHE A 111 -25.04 -9.19 10.08
C PHE A 111 -25.85 -8.60 11.24
N ILE A 112 -25.77 -7.27 11.44
CA ILE A 112 -26.50 -6.58 12.52
C ILE A 112 -28.02 -6.59 12.24
N VAL A 113 -28.43 -6.40 10.97
CA VAL A 113 -29.85 -6.42 10.59
C VAL A 113 -30.48 -7.81 10.76
N ILE A 114 -29.76 -8.88 10.42
CA ILE A 114 -30.25 -10.25 10.58
C ILE A 114 -30.40 -10.63 12.07
N ILE A 115 -29.44 -10.25 12.92
CA ILE A 115 -29.51 -10.53 14.36
C ILE A 115 -30.70 -9.78 15.01
N LEU A 116 -30.93 -8.52 14.63
CA LEU A 116 -32.08 -7.74 15.10
C LEU A 116 -33.42 -8.32 14.64
N PHE A 117 -33.49 -8.95 13.47
CA PHE A 117 -34.72 -9.58 12.95
C PHE A 117 -35.03 -10.94 13.59
N ILE A 118 -34.02 -11.62 14.15
CA ILE A 118 -34.19 -12.91 14.86
C ILE A 118 -34.51 -12.70 16.35
N LEU A 119 -34.12 -11.57 16.92
CA LEU A 119 -34.34 -11.22 18.34
C LEU A 119 -35.64 -10.41 18.59
N LEU A 120 -36.36 -10.02 17.53
CA LEU A 120 -37.70 -9.41 17.56
C LEU A 120 -38.76 -10.46 17.23
#